data_AF-A0A9D9HMJ9-F1
#
_entry.id   AF-A0A9D9HMJ9-F1
#
_cell.length_a   1.000
_cell.length_b   1.000
_cell.length_c   1.000
_cell.angle_alpha   90.00
_cell.angle_beta   90.00
_cell.angle_gamma   90.00
#
_symmetry.space_group_name_H-M   'P 1'
#
loop_
_entity.id
_entity.type
_entity.pdbx_description
1 polymer ?
#
loop_
_entity_poly.entity_id
_entity_poly.type
_entity_poly.pdbx_seq_one_letter_code
_entity_poly.pdbx_strand_id
1 'polypeptide(L)'
;MVDVEKGTILHSAKMSLNYWEEYEEQLPRFAAECVDKIPMPNFFTGVWTGTVSTEDFDDSYEITFGEKSKCSIKVFSVDSTGKETVQEGTGTYSYSGDNFSGGKIFKLVANFPNAKIKHLSRINWSYPLSMSGSQGEFSINIYPDSTKKELARLTLMKVE
;
A
#
# COMPACT_ATOMS: atom_id res chain seq x y z
N MET A 1 36.06 19.20 -8.90
CA MET A 1 34.69 19.40 -8.37
C MET A 1 34.56 18.41 -7.22
N VAL A 2 34.35 18.87 -5.99
CA VAL A 2 34.23 17.98 -4.82
C VAL A 2 32.76 17.62 -4.71
N ASP A 3 32.43 16.34 -4.84
CA ASP A 3 31.06 15.86 -4.59
C ASP A 3 30.78 16.01 -3.10
N VAL A 4 29.86 16.91 -2.77
CA VAL A 4 29.38 17.11 -1.41
C VAL A 4 28.17 16.21 -1.23
N GLU A 5 28.37 15.06 -0.59
CA GLU A 5 27.26 14.22 -0.14
C GLU A 5 26.46 14.96 0.94
N LYS A 6 25.15 15.05 0.74
CA LYS A 6 24.21 15.62 1.71
C LYS A 6 23.37 14.48 2.26
N GLY A 7 23.41 14.30 3.58
CA GLY A 7 22.56 13.36 4.31
C GLY A 7 21.54 14.11 5.19
N THR A 8 20.36 13.52 5.37
CA THR A 8 19.35 13.99 6.33
C THR A 8 19.36 13.05 7.54
N ILE A 9 19.39 13.61 8.75
CA ILE A 9 19.25 12.82 9.98
C ILE A 9 17.79 12.37 10.09
N LEU A 10 17.54 11.07 9.91
CA LEU A 10 16.21 10.47 10.03
C LEU A 10 15.79 10.22 11.48
N HIS A 11 16.76 9.86 12.33
CA HIS A 11 16.54 9.62 13.75
C HIS A 11 17.79 9.97 14.56
N SER A 12 17.59 10.47 15.78
CA SER A 12 18.64 10.68 16.77
C SER A 12 18.14 10.25 18.14
N ALA A 13 18.94 9.46 18.85
CA ALA A 13 18.68 9.07 20.23
C ALA A 13 19.85 9.48 21.12
N LYS A 14 19.66 9.45 22.45
CA LYS A 14 20.70 9.72 23.44
C LYS A 14 20.84 8.53 24.36
N MET A 15 22.07 8.06 24.56
CA MET A 15 22.41 7.04 25.54
C MET A 15 22.99 7.71 26.78
N SER A 16 22.54 7.32 27.97
CA SER A 16 23.13 7.75 29.24
C SER A 16 23.86 6.56 29.85
N LEU A 17 25.12 6.77 30.22
CA LEU A 17 25.98 5.76 30.84
C LEU A 17 26.42 6.25 32.21
N ASN A 18 26.52 5.34 33.17
CA ASN A 18 27.08 5.68 34.49
C ASN A 18 28.61 5.58 34.46
N TYR A 19 29.15 4.65 33.67
CA TYR A 19 30.58 4.44 33.49
C TYR A 19 30.95 4.26 32.01
N TRP A 20 32.15 4.69 31.63
CA TRP A 20 32.63 4.59 30.24
C TRP A 20 32.78 3.13 29.77
N GLU A 21 33.12 2.21 30.69
CA GLU A 21 33.30 0.79 30.40
C GLU A 21 32.00 0.11 29.93
N GLU A 22 30.83 0.65 30.29
CA GLU A 22 29.52 0.15 29.87
C GLU A 22 29.22 0.45 28.39
N TYR A 23 30.00 1.32 27.74
CA TYR A 23 29.74 1.80 26.39
C TYR A 23 29.68 0.67 25.36
N GLU A 24 30.69 -0.20 25.32
CA GLU A 24 30.76 -1.29 24.33
C GLU A 24 29.66 -2.34 24.55
N GLU A 25 29.20 -2.52 25.79
CA GLU A 25 28.10 -3.43 26.11
C GLU A 25 26.73 -2.86 25.71
N GLN A 26 26.54 -1.55 25.90
CA GLN A 26 25.26 -0.87 25.66
C GLN A 26 25.08 -0.44 24.19
N LEU A 27 26.18 -0.20 23.47
CA LEU A 27 26.17 0.28 22.08
C LEU A 27 25.34 -0.60 21.14
N PRO A 28 25.41 -1.95 21.17
CA PRO A 28 24.59 -2.80 20.31
C PRO A 28 23.08 -2.64 20.56
N ARG A 29 22.68 -2.50 21.83
CA ARG A 29 21.25 -2.31 22.19
C ARG A 29 20.76 -0.94 21.72
N PHE A 30 21.55 0.10 21.95
CA PHE A 30 21.24 1.45 21.51
C PHE A 30 21.17 1.56 19.97
N ALA A 31 22.10 0.90 19.26
CA ALA A 31 22.08 0.84 17.80
C ALA A 31 20.85 0.09 17.29
N ALA A 32 20.48 -1.04 17.91
CA ALA A 32 19.28 -1.80 17.55
C ALA A 32 18.01 -0.93 17.67
N GLU A 33 17.86 -0.16 18.75
CA GLU A 33 16.72 0.77 18.90
C GLU A 33 16.67 1.87 17.83
N CYS A 34 17.84 2.31 17.35
CA CYS A 34 17.90 3.28 16.25
C CYS A 34 17.52 2.64 14.92
N VAL A 35 17.97 1.40 14.68
CA VAL A 35 17.64 0.61 13.49
C VAL A 35 16.15 0.30 13.41
N ASP A 36 15.53 -0.07 14.53
CA ASP A 36 14.08 -0.33 14.60
C ASP A 36 13.22 0.89 14.26
N LYS A 37 13.79 2.10 14.41
CA LYS A 37 13.13 3.37 14.09
C LYS A 37 13.45 3.87 12.69
N ILE A 38 14.30 3.18 11.93
CA ILE A 38 14.51 3.48 10.51
C ILE A 38 13.20 3.19 9.78
N PRO A 39 12.65 4.16 9.02
CA PRO A 39 11.45 3.92 8.24
C PRO A 39 11.71 2.76 7.26
N MET A 40 10.94 1.68 7.36
CA MET A 40 10.98 0.65 6.33
C MET A 40 10.52 1.27 5.01
N PRO A 41 11.26 1.04 3.90
CA PRO A 41 10.84 1.50 2.58
C PRO A 41 9.45 1.00 2.29
N ASN A 42 8.55 1.92 1.95
CA ASN A 42 7.22 1.55 1.55
C ASN A 42 7.21 1.20 0.06
N PHE A 43 7.28 -0.10 -0.23
CA PHE A 43 7.36 -0.62 -1.59
C PHE A 43 6.16 -0.20 -2.47
N PHE A 44 5.01 0.08 -1.84
CA PHE A 44 3.80 0.52 -2.53
C PHE A 44 3.87 1.98 -2.97
N THR A 45 4.73 2.84 -2.41
CA THR A 45 4.72 4.26 -2.78
C THR A 45 4.89 4.45 -4.28
N GLY A 46 3.99 5.23 -4.88
CA GLY A 46 3.90 5.45 -6.33
C GLY A 46 2.50 5.23 -6.89
N VAL A 47 2.39 5.27 -8.22
CA VAL A 47 1.14 5.02 -8.96
C VAL A 47 1.08 3.55 -9.36
N TRP A 48 -0.09 2.94 -9.19
CA TRP A 48 -0.35 1.54 -9.52
C TRP A 48 -1.60 1.43 -10.35
N THR A 49 -1.57 0.58 -11.37
CA THR A 49 -2.69 0.36 -12.27
C THR A 49 -3.07 -1.10 -12.34
N GLY A 50 -4.36 -1.38 -12.44
CA GLY A 50 -4.86 -2.75 -12.54
C GLY A 50 -6.30 -2.77 -13.04
N THR A 51 -6.74 -3.91 -13.54
CA THR A 51 -8.10 -4.07 -14.07
C THR A 51 -8.81 -5.24 -13.41
N VAL A 52 -10.13 -5.14 -13.33
CA VAL A 52 -11.04 -6.22 -12.98
C VAL A 52 -12.16 -6.25 -14.01
N SER A 53 -12.26 -7.38 -14.69
CA SER A 53 -13.29 -7.62 -15.71
C SER A 53 -14.30 -8.64 -15.20
N THR A 54 -15.57 -8.32 -15.37
CA THR A 54 -16.71 -9.21 -15.05
C THR A 54 -17.67 -9.24 -16.23
N GLU A 55 -18.72 -10.06 -16.15
CA GLU A 55 -19.77 -10.08 -17.19
C GLU A 55 -20.56 -8.75 -17.26
N ASP A 56 -20.61 -7.98 -16.16
CA ASP A 56 -21.47 -6.80 -16.05
C ASP A 56 -20.73 -5.48 -16.24
N PHE A 57 -19.41 -5.48 -15.99
CA PHE A 57 -18.57 -4.30 -16.04
C PHE A 57 -17.08 -4.63 -16.16
N ASP A 58 -16.33 -3.64 -16.64
CA ASP A 58 -14.87 -3.58 -16.65
C ASP A 58 -14.39 -2.37 -15.85
N ASP A 59 -13.74 -2.63 -14.71
CA ASP A 59 -13.16 -1.59 -13.86
C ASP A 59 -11.65 -1.53 -14.02
N SER A 60 -11.14 -0.36 -14.39
CA SER A 60 -9.72 -0.01 -14.35
C SER A 60 -9.44 0.91 -13.17
N TYR A 61 -8.49 0.49 -12.33
CA TYR A 61 -8.06 1.19 -11.12
C TYR A 61 -6.71 1.85 -11.39
N GLU A 62 -6.60 3.12 -11.01
CA GLU A 62 -5.34 3.84 -10.84
C GLU A 62 -5.26 4.29 -9.38
N ILE A 63 -4.31 3.74 -8.64
CA ILE A 63 -4.13 3.97 -7.20
C ILE A 63 -2.79 4.63 -6.98
N THR A 64 -2.80 5.84 -6.44
CA THR A 64 -1.58 6.51 -5.99
C THR A 64 -1.41 6.27 -4.50
N PHE A 65 -0.43 5.47 -4.12
CA PHE A 65 -0.04 5.25 -2.73
C PHE A 65 0.99 6.31 -2.32
N GLY A 66 0.62 7.13 -1.36
CA GLY A 66 1.46 8.19 -0.80
C GLY A 66 2.11 7.80 0.52
N GLU A 67 2.80 8.78 1.11
CA GLU A 67 3.37 8.68 2.45
C GLU A 67 2.29 8.58 3.54
N LYS A 68 2.70 8.17 4.74
CA LYS A 68 1.83 8.09 5.94
C LYS A 68 0.55 7.28 5.69
N SER A 69 0.63 6.23 4.88
CA SER A 69 -0.48 5.32 4.61
C SER A 69 -1.70 5.96 3.94
N LYS A 70 -1.54 7.10 3.24
CA LYS A 70 -2.63 7.74 2.48
C LYS A 70 -2.62 7.32 1.02
N CYS A 71 -3.78 7.21 0.39
CA CYS A 71 -3.88 6.96 -1.05
C CYS A 71 -4.99 7.79 -1.71
N SER A 72 -4.82 8.04 -3.00
CA SER A 72 -5.89 8.49 -3.90
C SER A 72 -6.18 7.38 -4.92
N ILE A 73 -7.44 7.22 -5.27
CA ILE A 73 -7.89 6.19 -6.21
C ILE A 73 -8.74 6.86 -7.27
N LYS A 74 -8.45 6.53 -8.51
CA LYS A 74 -9.27 6.85 -9.68
C LYS A 74 -9.73 5.54 -10.29
N VAL A 75 -11.03 5.45 -10.57
CA VAL A 75 -11.63 4.26 -11.18
C VAL A 75 -12.33 4.69 -12.45
N PHE A 76 -11.97 4.02 -13.54
CA PHE A 76 -12.65 4.08 -14.83
C PHE A 76 -13.44 2.79 -14.97
N SER A 77 -14.75 2.90 -15.10
CA SER A 77 -15.65 1.74 -15.20
C SER A 77 -16.45 1.83 -16.48
N VAL A 78 -16.51 0.73 -17.21
CA VAL A 78 -17.36 0.55 -18.38
C VAL A 78 -18.42 -0.47 -18.03
N ASP A 79 -19.70 -0.09 -18.09
CA ASP A 79 -20.78 -1.05 -17.85
C ASP A 79 -21.10 -1.89 -19.09
N SER A 80 -21.96 -2.91 -18.93
CA SER A 80 -22.41 -3.79 -20.02
C SER A 80 -23.12 -3.07 -21.18
N THR A 81 -23.52 -1.80 -21.01
CA THR A 81 -24.09 -0.97 -22.08
C THR A 81 -23.04 -0.16 -22.83
N GLY A 82 -21.77 -0.29 -22.44
CA GLY A 82 -20.64 0.49 -22.97
C GLY A 82 -20.57 1.91 -22.40
N LYS A 83 -21.31 2.22 -21.34
CA LYS A 83 -21.27 3.55 -20.73
C LYS A 83 -20.05 3.65 -19.81
N GLU A 84 -19.21 4.62 -20.13
CA GLU A 84 -18.03 4.93 -19.33
C GLU A 84 -18.38 5.86 -18.16
N THR A 85 -17.86 5.55 -16.99
CA THR A 85 -17.99 6.36 -15.78
C THR A 85 -16.64 6.47 -15.09
N VAL A 86 -16.26 7.69 -14.70
CA VAL A 86 -15.06 7.94 -13.92
C VAL A 86 -15.44 8.49 -12.55
N GLN A 87 -14.79 7.97 -11.52
CA GLN A 87 -14.88 8.51 -10.18
C GLN A 87 -13.54 8.50 -9.45
N GLU A 88 -13.40 9.41 -8.49
CA GLU A 88 -12.19 9.61 -7.72
C GLU A 88 -12.51 9.59 -6.23
N GLY A 89 -11.59 9.03 -5.47
CA GLY A 89 -11.71 8.82 -4.04
C GLY A 89 -10.37 8.94 -3.34
N THR A 90 -10.44 9.05 -2.03
CA THR A 90 -9.26 9.11 -1.16
C THR A 90 -9.43 8.15 0.00
N GLY A 91 -8.30 7.64 0.49
CA GLY A 91 -8.33 6.60 1.49
C GLY A 91 -7.01 6.43 2.23
N THR A 92 -6.98 5.32 2.95
CA THR A 92 -5.80 4.84 3.66
C THR A 92 -5.52 3.40 3.28
N TYR A 93 -4.25 3.03 3.27
CA TYR A 93 -3.81 1.67 3.05
C TYR A 93 -2.80 1.23 4.11
N SER A 94 -2.77 -0.06 4.37
CA SER A 94 -1.77 -0.67 5.25
C SER A 94 -1.51 -2.09 4.79
N TYR A 95 -0.33 -2.60 5.10
CA TYR A 95 -0.06 -4.02 4.98
C TYR A 95 0.56 -4.52 6.29
N SER A 96 0.14 -5.69 6.74
CA SER A 96 0.66 -6.30 7.97
C SER A 96 0.97 -7.77 7.73
N GLY A 97 2.00 -8.29 8.40
CA GLY A 97 2.22 -9.73 8.46
C GLY A 97 1.04 -10.42 9.15
N ASP A 98 0.65 -11.58 8.64
CA ASP A 98 -0.19 -12.52 9.34
C ASP A 98 0.70 -13.51 10.09
N ASN A 99 0.65 -13.45 11.42
CA ASN A 99 1.46 -14.30 12.29
C ASN A 99 1.12 -15.79 12.16
N PHE A 100 -0.04 -16.14 11.61
CA PHE A 100 -0.47 -17.54 11.46
C PHE A 100 0.10 -18.19 10.19
N SER A 101 -0.02 -17.52 9.04
CA SER A 101 0.41 -18.06 7.74
C SER A 101 1.80 -17.59 7.30
N GLY A 102 2.39 -16.60 7.97
CA GLY A 102 3.57 -15.88 7.47
C GLY A 102 3.29 -15.04 6.21
N GLY A 103 2.03 -15.01 5.76
CA GLY A 103 1.58 -14.18 4.65
C GLY A 103 1.50 -12.70 5.02
N LYS A 104 1.22 -11.84 4.04
CA LYS A 104 0.93 -10.42 4.28
C LYS A 104 -0.52 -10.13 3.91
N ILE A 105 -1.23 -9.41 4.76
CA ILE A 105 -2.58 -8.92 4.50
C ILE A 105 -2.48 -7.48 4.03
N PHE A 106 -3.07 -7.18 2.88
CA PHE A 106 -3.22 -5.83 2.37
C PHE A 106 -4.61 -5.30 2.73
N LYS A 107 -4.65 -4.09 3.28
CA LYS A 107 -5.87 -3.38 3.61
C LYS A 107 -5.91 -2.05 2.88
N LEU A 108 -7.06 -1.76 2.27
CA LEU A 108 -7.34 -0.47 1.65
C LEU A 108 -8.75 -0.05 2.01
N VAL A 109 -8.88 1.16 2.54
CA VAL A 109 -10.18 1.77 2.85
C VAL A 109 -10.23 3.12 2.16
N ALA A 110 -11.18 3.30 1.25
CA ALA A 110 -11.34 4.56 0.53
C ALA A 110 -12.80 4.91 0.31
N ASN A 111 -13.09 6.20 0.35
CA ASN A 111 -14.43 6.73 0.13
C ASN A 111 -14.46 7.52 -1.18
N PHE A 112 -15.58 7.44 -1.89
CA PHE A 112 -15.86 8.22 -3.10
C PHE A 112 -16.97 9.23 -2.77
N PRO A 113 -16.65 10.51 -2.48
CA PRO A 113 -17.63 11.50 -2.02
C PRO A 113 -18.78 11.71 -3.00
N ASN A 114 -18.49 11.60 -4.30
CA ASN A 114 -19.44 11.73 -5.39
C ASN A 114 -19.50 10.43 -6.20
N ALA A 115 -19.71 9.29 -5.52
CA ALA A 115 -19.75 7.99 -6.17
C ALA A 115 -20.80 7.96 -7.30
N LYS A 116 -20.36 7.60 -8.51
CA LYS A 116 -21.21 7.48 -9.71
C LYS A 116 -21.39 6.03 -10.14
N ILE A 117 -20.43 5.18 -9.78
CA ILE A 117 -20.41 3.75 -10.06
C ILE A 117 -21.22 3.04 -8.98
N LYS A 118 -22.31 2.38 -9.36
CA LYS A 118 -23.29 1.81 -8.40
C LYS A 118 -22.68 0.71 -7.52
N HIS A 119 -21.90 -0.20 -8.11
CA HIS A 119 -21.26 -1.32 -7.40
C HIS A 119 -20.05 -0.87 -6.57
N LEU A 120 -19.55 0.35 -6.77
CA LEU A 120 -18.33 0.85 -6.15
C LEU A 120 -18.56 2.18 -5.41
N SER A 121 -19.40 2.16 -4.38
CA SER A 121 -19.64 3.35 -3.54
C SER A 121 -18.51 3.62 -2.52
N ARG A 122 -17.76 2.57 -2.15
CA ARG A 122 -16.65 2.61 -1.19
C ARG A 122 -15.74 1.41 -1.44
N ILE A 123 -14.44 1.55 -1.16
CA ILE A 123 -13.54 0.40 -1.03
C ILE A 123 -13.31 0.08 0.44
N ASN A 124 -13.46 -1.21 0.77
CA ASN A 124 -13.05 -1.78 2.05
C ASN A 124 -12.43 -3.16 1.81
N TRP A 125 -11.17 -3.17 1.40
CA TRP A 125 -10.42 -4.38 1.11
C TRP A 125 -9.58 -4.79 2.33
N SER A 126 -9.56 -6.08 2.61
CA SER A 126 -8.70 -6.69 3.62
C SER A 126 -8.41 -8.13 3.20
N TYR A 127 -7.46 -8.29 2.29
CA TYR A 127 -7.20 -9.56 1.61
C TYR A 127 -5.72 -9.96 1.68
N PRO A 128 -5.42 -11.27 1.64
CA PRO A 128 -4.05 -11.74 1.46
C PRO A 128 -3.45 -11.17 0.17
N LEU A 129 -2.21 -10.68 0.24
CA LEU A 129 -1.48 -10.14 -0.90
C LEU A 129 -0.45 -11.15 -1.40
N SER A 130 -0.37 -11.30 -2.72
CA SER A 130 0.70 -12.02 -3.39
C SER A 130 1.57 -11.00 -4.13
N MET A 131 2.81 -10.84 -3.68
CA MET A 131 3.77 -9.88 -4.25
C MET A 131 4.72 -10.62 -5.20
N SER A 132 5.01 -10.03 -6.35
CA SER A 132 6.05 -10.50 -7.27
C SER A 132 7.44 -10.36 -6.64
N GLY A 133 8.40 -11.18 -7.12
CA GLY A 133 9.79 -11.13 -6.61
C GLY A 133 10.49 -9.78 -6.82
N SER A 134 10.10 -9.03 -7.87
CA SER A 134 10.62 -7.69 -8.20
C SER A 134 9.92 -6.54 -7.47
N GLN A 135 8.86 -6.82 -6.70
CA GLN A 135 8.04 -5.82 -5.99
C GLN A 135 7.41 -4.72 -6.88
N GLY A 136 7.39 -4.92 -8.20
CA GLY A 136 6.71 -4.05 -9.16
C GLY A 136 5.25 -4.46 -9.44
N GLU A 137 4.84 -5.62 -8.94
CA GLU A 137 3.49 -6.16 -9.13
C GLU A 137 3.01 -6.84 -7.85
N PHE A 138 1.74 -6.65 -7.49
CA PHE A 138 1.06 -7.50 -6.52
C PHE A 138 -0.38 -7.80 -6.94
N SER A 139 -0.94 -8.87 -6.37
CA SER A 139 -2.32 -9.25 -6.61
C SER A 139 -3.08 -9.57 -5.33
N ILE A 140 -4.38 -9.29 -5.37
CA ILE A 140 -5.35 -9.59 -4.31
C ILE A 140 -6.61 -10.18 -4.95
N ASN A 141 -7.29 -11.07 -4.23
CA ASN A 141 -8.59 -11.59 -4.65
C ASN A 141 -9.68 -10.77 -3.95
N ILE A 142 -10.50 -10.05 -4.71
CA ILE A 142 -11.54 -9.15 -4.20
C ILE A 142 -12.93 -9.61 -4.66
N TYR A 143 -13.96 -9.24 -3.90
CA TYR A 143 -15.33 -9.26 -4.42
C TYR A 143 -15.55 -7.98 -5.22
N PRO A 144 -15.78 -8.06 -6.54
CA PRO A 144 -15.85 -6.88 -7.39
C PRO A 144 -17.20 -6.14 -7.23
N ASP A 145 -18.23 -6.86 -6.77
CA ASP A 145 -19.48 -6.28 -6.28
C ASP A 145 -19.92 -7.04 -5.02
N SER A 146 -20.48 -6.32 -4.05
CA SER A 146 -21.18 -6.84 -2.87
C SER A 146 -22.25 -7.89 -3.17
N THR A 147 -22.84 -7.88 -4.37
CA THR A 147 -23.86 -8.87 -4.78
C THR A 147 -23.26 -10.15 -5.37
N LYS A 148 -21.99 -10.11 -5.82
CA LYS A 148 -21.31 -11.24 -6.45
C LYS A 148 -20.73 -12.16 -5.38
N LYS A 149 -20.86 -13.47 -5.60
CA LYS A 149 -20.31 -14.52 -4.72
C LYS A 149 -18.93 -15.01 -5.14
N GLU A 150 -18.45 -14.57 -6.30
CA GLU A 150 -17.19 -14.99 -6.89
C GLU A 150 -16.10 -13.94 -6.66
N LEU A 151 -14.91 -14.42 -6.34
CA LEU A 151 -13.73 -13.59 -6.20
C LEU A 151 -13.12 -13.33 -7.58
N ALA A 152 -12.78 -12.07 -7.86
CA ALA A 152 -11.99 -11.69 -9.01
C ALA A 152 -10.56 -11.37 -8.54
N ARG A 153 -9.57 -11.79 -9.34
CA ARG A 153 -8.17 -11.45 -9.08
C ARG A 153 -7.87 -10.06 -9.64
N LEU A 154 -7.62 -9.10 -8.76
CA LEU A 154 -7.07 -7.80 -9.12
C LEU A 154 -5.55 -7.88 -9.06
N THR A 155 -4.89 -7.66 -10.19
CA THR A 155 -3.43 -7.52 -10.27
C THR A 155 -3.09 -6.06 -10.52
N LEU A 156 -2.28 -5.48 -9.64
CA LEU A 156 -1.82 -4.11 -9.68
C LEU A 156 -0.34 -4.09 -10.06
N MET A 157 -0.01 -3.34 -11.10
CA MET A 157 1.35 -3.11 -11.58
C MET A 157 1.75 -1.68 -11.27
N LYS A 158 2.98 -1.49 -10.81
CA LYS A 158 3.56 -0.17 -10.55
C LYS A 158 3.85 0.52 -11.87
N VAL A 159 3.44 1.78 -11.99
CA VAL A 159 3.80 2.64 -13.11
C VAL A 159 5.22 3.17 -12.84
N GLU A 160 6.13 2.94 -13.78
CA GLU A 160 7.52 3.43 -13.73
C GLU A 160 7.62 4.95 -13.96
#